data_AF-A0A0C9VGW0-F1
#
_entry.id   AF-A0A0C9VGW0-F1
#
_cell.length_a   1.000
_cell.length_b   1.000
_cell.length_c   1.000
_cell.angle_alpha   90.00
_cell.angle_beta   90.00
_cell.angle_gamma   90.00
#
_symmetry.space_group_name_H-M   'P 1'
#
loop_
_entity.id
_entity.type
_entity.pdbx_description
1 polymer ?
#
loop_
_entity_poly.entity_id
_entity_poly.type
_entity_poly.pdbx_seq_one_letter_code
_entity_poly.pdbx_strand_id
1 'polypeptide(L)'
;GCEAKDLEHIFLSCLSDAQTSGAIIATCAELDFIYTAGWMMLGEDDLEHMTDYNKKFHQHKDAFLQTEDYEGQELDNFNIPKVHAQHHYPENI
;
A
#
# COMPACT_ATOMS: atom_id res chain seq x y z
N GLY A 1 13.81 -3.78 9.51
CA GLY A 1 12.80 -4.13 10.51
C GLY A 1 12.19 -2.86 11.06
N CYS A 2 12.50 -2.51 12.31
CA CYS A 2 11.93 -1.31 12.96
C CYS A 2 12.12 -0.01 12.17
N GLU A 3 13.30 0.24 11.60
CA GLU A 3 13.57 1.48 10.85
C GLU A 3 12.58 1.76 9.71
N ALA A 4 12.07 0.72 9.03
CA ALA A 4 11.11 0.89 7.95
C ALA A 4 9.72 1.31 8.47
N LYS A 5 9.29 0.73 9.61
CA LYS A 5 8.03 1.10 10.28
C LYS A 5 8.12 2.47 10.95
N ASP A 6 9.29 2.82 11.49
CA ASP A 6 9.54 4.14 12.07
C ASP A 6 9.50 5.22 10.97
N LEU A 7 10.10 4.94 9.80
CA LEU A 7 10.03 5.81 8.63
C LEU A 7 8.60 5.93 8.09
N GLU A 8 7.85 4.83 8.02
CA GLU A 8 6.43 4.87 7.68
C GLU A 8 5.66 5.82 8.61
N HIS A 9 5.84 5.71 9.93
CA HIS A 9 5.17 6.59 10.88
C HIS A 9 5.50 8.07 10.66
N ILE A 10 6.77 8.38 10.39
CA ILE A 10 7.23 9.74 10.10
C ILE A 10 6.62 10.25 8.79
N PHE A 11 6.71 9.48 7.70
CA PHE A 11 6.18 9.90 6.39
C PHE A 11 4.66 10.06 6.39
N LEU A 12 3.94 9.16 7.05
CA LEU A 12 2.48 9.25 7.17
C LEU A 12 2.03 10.49 7.94
N SER A 13 2.76 10.85 9.01
CA SER A 13 2.47 12.08 9.76
C SER A 13 2.69 13.35 8.92
N CYS A 14 3.64 13.33 7.97
CA CYS A 14 3.83 14.44 7.04
C CYS A 14 2.75 14.49 5.93
N LEU A 15 2.08 13.38 5.65
CA LEU A 15 1.06 13.29 4.61
C LEU A 15 -0.36 13.58 5.14
N SER A 16 -0.59 13.53 6.45
CA SER A 16 -1.93 13.65 7.04
C SER A 16 -2.66 14.96 6.74
N ASP A 17 -1.93 16.06 6.57
CA ASP A 17 -2.48 17.37 6.23
C ASP A 17 -2.46 17.67 4.72
N ALA A 18 -1.78 16.84 3.93
CA ALA A 18 -1.53 17.08 2.51
C ALA A 18 -2.31 16.15 1.58
N GLN A 19 -2.85 15.04 2.09
CA GLN A 19 -3.44 13.95 1.30
C GLN A 19 -4.78 13.49 1.85
N THR A 20 -5.58 12.86 0.99
CA THR A 20 -6.86 12.28 1.41
C THR A 20 -6.65 11.09 2.33
N SER A 21 -7.61 10.83 3.22
CA SER A 21 -7.58 9.66 4.10
C SER A 21 -7.46 8.35 3.33
N GLY A 22 -8.09 8.25 2.14
CA GLY A 22 -7.96 7.09 1.26
C GLY A 22 -6.54 6.86 0.77
N ALA A 23 -5.85 7.91 0.29
CA ALA A 23 -4.48 7.82 -0.19
C ALA A 23 -3.52 7.38 0.94
N ILE A 24 -3.73 7.91 2.16
CA ILE A 24 -2.96 7.52 3.34
C ILE A 24 -3.21 6.04 3.67
N ILE A 25 -4.47 5.60 3.74
CA ILE A 25 -4.84 4.21 4.05
C ILE A 25 -4.25 3.24 3.03
N ALA A 26 -4.34 3.56 1.74
CA ALA A 26 -3.76 2.76 0.67
C ALA A 26 -2.24 2.67 0.82
N THR A 27 -1.57 3.79 1.11
CA THR A 27 -0.12 3.85 1.32
C THR A 27 0.32 2.99 2.51
N CYS A 28 -0.35 3.10 3.66
CA CYS A 28 -0.07 2.25 4.82
C CYS A 28 -0.20 0.76 4.48
N ALA A 29 -1.30 0.38 3.81
CA ALA A 29 -1.54 -1.01 3.46
C ALA A 29 -0.45 -1.56 2.53
N GLU A 30 0.04 -0.77 1.58
CA GLU A 30 1.15 -1.15 0.70
C GLU A 30 2.48 -1.29 1.47
N LEU A 31 2.77 -0.37 2.40
CA LEU A 31 3.99 -0.42 3.21
C LEU A 31 3.98 -1.64 4.16
N ASP A 32 2.86 -1.92 4.81
CA ASP A 32 2.66 -3.11 5.64
C ASP A 32 2.84 -4.40 4.82
N PHE A 33 2.33 -4.43 3.58
CA PHE A 33 2.51 -5.55 2.66
C PHE A 33 4.00 -5.75 2.32
N ILE A 34 4.69 -4.71 1.85
CA ILE A 34 6.12 -4.76 1.47
C ILE A 34 6.96 -5.17 2.68
N TYR A 35 6.64 -4.65 3.86
CA TYR A 35 7.34 -4.98 5.10
C TYR A 35 7.22 -6.46 5.43
N THR A 36 6.01 -7.00 5.37
CA THR A 36 5.72 -8.42 5.66
C THR A 36 6.34 -9.34 4.61
N ALA A 37 6.23 -8.99 3.32
CA ALA A 37 6.82 -9.74 2.21
C ALA A 37 8.35 -9.92 2.34
N GLY A 38 9.02 -9.01 3.05
CA GLY A 38 10.47 -9.06 3.28
C GLY A 38 10.93 -9.99 4.40
N TRP A 39 10.03 -10.69 5.10
CA TRP A 39 10.41 -11.59 6.19
C TRP A 39 11.03 -12.89 5.67
N MET A 40 11.99 -13.45 6.41
CA MET A 40 12.70 -14.67 6.00
C MET A 40 11.85 -15.94 6.09
N MET A 41 10.77 -15.90 6.86
CA MET A 41 9.83 -17.00 7.04
C MET A 41 8.44 -16.40 7.18
N LEU A 42 7.48 -16.95 6.43
CA LEU A 42 6.07 -16.57 6.46
C LEU A 42 5.25 -17.79 6.86
N GLY A 43 4.40 -17.63 7.86
CA GLY A 43 3.38 -18.61 8.24
C GLY A 43 2.05 -18.36 7.53
N GLU A 44 1.08 -19.23 7.79
CA GLU A 44 -0.29 -19.09 7.26
C GLU A 44 -0.93 -17.77 7.72
N ASP A 45 -0.78 -17.41 8.99
CA ASP A 45 -1.29 -16.15 9.56
C ASP A 45 -0.69 -14.91 8.84
N ASP A 46 0.59 -14.96 8.47
CA ASP A 46 1.26 -13.87 7.76
C ASP A 46 0.74 -13.72 6.33
N LEU A 47 0.46 -14.83 5.65
CA LEU A 47 -0.13 -14.84 4.31
C LEU A 47 -1.58 -14.32 4.32
N GLU A 48 -2.34 -14.63 5.38
CA GLU A 48 -3.67 -14.06 5.60
C GLU A 48 -3.58 -12.53 5.77
N HIS A 49 -2.65 -12.06 6.61
CA HIS A 49 -2.41 -10.63 6.79
C HIS A 49 -2.00 -9.93 5.48
N MET A 50 -1.13 -10.55 4.67
CA MET A 50 -0.77 -10.00 3.36
C MET A 50 -1.97 -9.90 2.41
N THR A 51 -2.89 -10.87 2.46
CA THR A 51 -4.14 -10.84 1.69
C THR A 51 -5.04 -9.69 2.15
N ASP A 52 -5.14 -9.46 3.46
CA ASP A 52 -5.89 -8.34 4.02
C ASP A 52 -5.29 -6.97 3.65
N TYR A 53 -3.95 -6.85 3.65
CA TYR A 53 -3.26 -5.64 3.19
C TYR A 53 -3.57 -5.35 1.71
N ASN A 54 -3.50 -6.37 0.84
CA ASN A 54 -3.89 -6.23 -0.57
C ASN A 54 -5.34 -5.76 -0.73
N LYS A 55 -6.26 -6.36 0.02
CA LYS A 55 -7.68 -5.97 -0.01
C LYS A 55 -7.86 -4.52 0.41
N LYS A 56 -7.20 -4.11 1.50
CA LYS A 56 -7.27 -2.75 2.03
C LYS A 56 -6.68 -1.73 1.05
N PHE A 57 -5.56 -2.06 0.39
CA PHE A 57 -4.99 -1.26 -0.68
C PHE A 57 -5.98 -1.09 -1.84
N HIS A 58 -6.54 -2.18 -2.37
CA HIS A 58 -7.46 -2.13 -3.50
C HIS A 58 -8.75 -1.37 -3.23
N GLN A 59 -9.23 -1.37 -1.98
CA GLN A 59 -10.39 -0.59 -1.58
C GLN A 59 -10.15 0.93 -1.59
N HIS A 60 -8.90 1.38 -1.49
CA HIS A 60 -8.58 2.80 -1.28
C HIS A 60 -7.67 3.40 -2.36
N LYS A 61 -7.04 2.59 -3.23
CA LYS A 61 -6.08 3.05 -4.27
C LYS A 61 -6.67 4.06 -5.26
N ASP A 62 -7.99 4.08 -5.45
CA ASP A 62 -8.64 5.03 -6.35
C ASP A 62 -8.53 6.48 -5.84
N ALA A 63 -8.19 6.67 -4.56
CA ALA A 63 -7.84 7.97 -4.01
C ALA A 63 -6.62 8.61 -4.73
N PHE A 64 -5.74 7.81 -5.33
CA PHE A 64 -4.61 8.31 -6.13
C PHE A 64 -5.01 8.85 -7.51
N LEU A 65 -6.27 8.64 -7.94
CA LEU A 65 -6.78 9.14 -9.22
C LEU A 65 -7.43 10.52 -9.08
N GLN A 66 -7.74 10.93 -7.84
CA GLN A 66 -8.37 12.21 -7.54
C GLN A 66 -7.31 13.30 -7.41
N THR A 67 -6.64 13.61 -8.53
CA THR A 67 -5.54 14.58 -8.57
C THR A 67 -5.95 15.93 -9.16
N GLU A 68 -7.23 16.24 -9.31
CA GLU A 68 -7.68 17.48 -9.96
C GLU A 68 -7.09 18.76 -9.31
N ASP A 69 -6.85 18.71 -7.99
CA ASP A 69 -6.25 19.81 -7.21
C ASP A 69 -4.70 19.80 -7.21
N TYR A 70 -4.07 18.81 -7.85
CA TYR A 70 -2.62 18.59 -7.84
C TYR A 70 -2.09 18.51 -9.28
N GLU A 71 -0.89 19.00 -9.57
CA GLU A 71 -0.30 18.98 -10.93
C GLU A 71 0.17 17.57 -11.38
N GLY A 72 -0.59 16.52 -11.03
CA GLY A 72 -0.32 15.12 -11.34
C GLY A 72 -0.86 14.68 -12.70
N GLN A 73 -0.41 13.50 -13.14
CA GLN A 73 -0.95 12.87 -14.35
C GLN A 73 -2.29 12.19 -14.03
N GLU A 74 -3.36 12.65 -14.66
CA GLU A 74 -4.67 12.00 -14.59
C GLU A 74 -4.64 10.64 -15.29
N LEU A 75 -5.17 9.62 -14.61
CA LEU A 75 -5.27 8.25 -15.10
C LEU A 75 -6.70 7.74 -14.84
N ASP A 76 -7.23 6.93 -15.77
CA ASP A 76 -8.56 6.33 -15.61
C ASP A 76 -8.60 5.24 -14.52
N ASN A 77 -7.44 4.69 -14.18
CA ASN A 77 -7.32 3.64 -13.16
C ASN A 77 -5.91 3.58 -12.55
N PHE A 78 -5.84 3.04 -11.34
CA PHE A 78 -4.57 2.71 -10.68
C PHE A 78 -4.21 1.24 -10.94
N ASN A 79 -3.90 0.90 -12.20
CA ASN A 79 -3.49 -0.45 -12.61
C ASN A 79 -2.04 -0.45 -13.11
N ILE A 80 -1.10 -0.29 -12.18
CA ILE A 80 0.33 -0.37 -12.48
C ILE A 80 0.71 -1.85 -12.55
N PRO A 81 1.10 -2.42 -13.71
CA PRO A 81 1.24 -3.88 -13.87
C PRO A 81 2.22 -4.52 -12.89
N LYS A 82 3.30 -3.82 -12.54
CA LYS A 82 4.28 -4.30 -11.56
C LYS A 82 3.72 -4.39 -10.14
N VAL A 83 2.94 -3.39 -9.73
CA VAL A 83 2.30 -3.35 -8.41
C VAL A 83 1.24 -4.46 -8.33
N HIS A 84 0.43 -4.58 -9.39
CA HIS A 84 -0.59 -5.63 -9.45
C HIS A 84 0.00 -7.04 -9.39
N ALA A 85 1.10 -7.30 -10.10
CA ALA A 85 1.78 -8.60 -10.05
C ALA A 85 2.34 -8.92 -8.65
N GLN A 86 2.80 -7.91 -7.91
CA GLN A 86 3.29 -8.07 -6.54
C GLN A 86 2.18 -8.51 -5.58
N HIS A 87 0.96 -7.99 -5.75
CA HIS A 87 -0.19 -8.37 -4.90
C HIS A 87 -0.58 -9.85 -5.05
N HIS A 88 -0.20 -10.53 -6.13
CA HIS A 88 -0.40 -11.98 -6.26
C HIS A 88 0.64 -12.83 -5.52
N TYR A 89 1.60 -12.25 -4.79
CA TYR A 89 2.62 -13.01 -4.07
C TYR A 89 2.05 -14.06 -3.07
N PRO A 90 1.03 -13.76 -2.23
CA PRO A 90 0.48 -14.74 -1.31
C PRO A 90 -0.19 -15.94 -1.99
N GLU A 91 -0.67 -15.76 -3.23
CA GLU A 91 -1.33 -16.81 -4.01
C GLU A 91 -0.35 -17.77 -4.70
N ASN A 92 0.94 -17.44 -4.70
CA ASN A 92 1.99 -18.17 -5.42
C ASN A 92 2.99 -18.92 -4.50
N ILE A 93 2.71 -18.98 -3.18
CA ILE A 93 3.46 -19.76 -2.17
C ILE A 93 2.69 -21.04 -1.84
#